data_AF-A0A3D6CHL7-F1
#
_entry.id   AF-A0A3D6CHL7-F1
#
_cell.length_a   1.000
_cell.length_b   1.000
_cell.length_c   1.000
_cell.angle_alpha   90.00
_cell.angle_beta   90.00
_cell.angle_gamma   90.00
#
_symmetry.space_group_name_H-M   'P 1'
#
loop_
_entity.id
_entity.type
_entity.pdbx_description
1 polymer ?
#
loop_
_entity_poly.entity_id
_entity_poly.type
_entity_poly.pdbx_seq_one_letter_code
_entity_poly.pdbx_strand_id
1 'polypeptide(L)'
;MKTFTFNFLIILAMLGPVQAFCVPPMNSHPSASATIFLDFDGHRVSGSFWNNGNPINCAPSGLTDEQIIEVFNRVSEDYRPFDINITTDSVRFLNAPLAKRIRVIVTPTSSWRPGVGGIAYIGSFTWGDDTPAFVFSDRLGPNSPKYIAECCSHESGHTLGLAHQSSYDNNCNLVETYNTGAGSGETGWAPVMGNSYYKNMTGWNDGPTPYGCTSVQDNLTTITSINGFSYRPDDYTADLNEQAYSLGGSSFSVDGIISTSTDQDAFRFSLSQAGNLHLEAKPFSINGYSNTGANLDIKISLYDGQGSLLRVYDPVSMMSVTIDTSLQAGTYFFVLDGSGNQNTSNYGSLGSYRLTGFRGALPIREISLSGRTDKASHILQWNIIADEPIESQEVEASADGASFHTIANLAAGTNRYTVLNPAQGLTYYRIKATSVISQTAVSNVIALKNAVKENFVSQVSTLVHNEINIRTLDAYQYRLFDANGRVLQTGRRNSGQQQINMQAYPSGLYILQIHHPEGIHTERIVKQ
;
A
#
# COMPACT_ATOMS: atom_id res chain seq x y z
N MET A 1 -35.76 -54.19 30.24
CA MET A 1 -35.55 -52.90 30.93
C MET A 1 -34.28 -52.29 30.33
N LYS A 2 -34.33 -51.65 29.15
CA LYS A 2 -34.80 -50.29 28.84
C LYS A 2 -34.08 -49.19 29.66
N THR A 3 -33.19 -48.46 28.97
CA THR A 3 -32.97 -46.98 28.97
C THR A 3 -32.52 -46.33 30.30
N PHE A 4 -31.46 -45.51 30.38
CA PHE A 4 -31.25 -44.27 29.62
C PHE A 4 -29.77 -43.85 29.62
N THR A 5 -29.18 -43.79 28.44
CA THR A 5 -28.02 -42.96 28.08
C THR A 5 -28.60 -41.80 27.30
N PHE A 6 -28.62 -40.57 27.82
CA PHE A 6 -28.77 -39.33 27.04
C PHE A 6 -28.79 -38.14 28.00
N ASN A 7 -27.74 -37.31 27.97
CA ASN A 7 -27.74 -35.86 28.25
C ASN A 7 -26.32 -35.41 28.63
N PHE A 8 -25.42 -35.38 27.65
CA PHE A 8 -24.24 -34.49 27.67
C PHE A 8 -23.72 -34.35 26.24
N LEU A 9 -24.54 -33.81 25.34
CA LEU A 9 -24.14 -33.62 23.95
C LEU A 9 -24.91 -32.47 23.27
N ILE A 10 -25.10 -31.34 23.96
CA ILE A 10 -25.49 -30.07 23.32
C ILE A 10 -24.84 -28.89 24.06
N ILE A 11 -23.51 -28.79 24.01
CA ILE A 11 -22.77 -27.51 24.16
C ILE A 11 -21.62 -27.51 23.13
N LEU A 12 -21.92 -27.86 21.88
CA LEU A 12 -20.93 -27.78 20.78
C LEU A 12 -21.56 -27.18 19.51
N ALA A 13 -22.53 -26.28 19.67
CA ALA A 13 -23.24 -25.64 18.56
C ALA A 13 -23.42 -24.11 18.76
N MET A 14 -22.57 -23.48 19.59
CA MET A 14 -22.50 -22.02 19.73
C MET A 14 -21.09 -21.45 19.57
N LEU A 15 -20.17 -22.21 18.96
CA LEU A 15 -18.96 -21.62 18.39
C LEU A 15 -19.31 -21.30 16.94
N GLY A 16 -19.70 -20.04 16.69
CA GLY A 16 -19.57 -19.48 15.35
C GLY A 16 -18.14 -19.69 14.84
N PRO A 17 -17.89 -19.69 13.52
CA PRO A 17 -16.56 -19.92 13.00
C PRO A 17 -15.58 -18.95 13.68
N VAL A 18 -14.73 -19.48 14.55
CA VAL A 18 -13.53 -18.78 14.99
C VAL A 18 -12.69 -18.74 13.73
N GLN A 19 -12.75 -17.62 13.01
CA GLN A 19 -11.73 -17.34 12.01
C GLN A 19 -10.43 -17.23 12.79
N ALA A 20 -9.64 -18.29 12.77
CA ALA A 20 -8.25 -18.22 13.21
C ALA A 20 -7.58 -17.24 12.24
N PHE A 21 -7.34 -16.02 12.71
CA PHE A 21 -6.47 -15.08 12.03
C PHE A 21 -5.08 -15.68 12.09
N CYS A 22 -4.55 -16.06 10.93
CA CYS A 22 -3.20 -16.57 10.79
C CYS A 22 -2.51 -15.63 9.81
N VAL A 23 -1.45 -14.97 10.25
CA VAL A 23 -0.66 -14.09 9.39
C VAL A 23 -0.24 -14.87 8.14
N PRO A 24 -0.50 -14.36 6.92
CA PRO A 24 -0.07 -15.02 5.69
C PRO A 24 1.46 -15.27 5.71
N PRO A 25 1.94 -16.50 5.52
CA PRO A 25 3.37 -16.77 5.51
C PRO A 25 4.00 -16.26 4.21
N MET A 26 4.83 -15.23 4.31
CA MET A 26 5.48 -14.56 3.19
C MET A 26 7.00 -14.57 3.36
N ASN A 27 7.73 -14.57 2.24
CA ASN A 27 9.20 -14.58 2.21
C ASN A 27 9.69 -13.75 1.01
N SER A 28 10.58 -12.79 1.25
CA SER A 28 11.11 -11.91 0.19
C SER A 28 12.32 -12.52 -0.53
N HIS A 29 13.06 -13.40 0.14
CA HIS A 29 14.21 -14.12 -0.42
C HIS A 29 14.43 -15.46 0.30
N PRO A 30 13.62 -16.49 0.03
CA PRO A 30 13.63 -17.75 0.79
C PRO A 30 14.95 -18.52 0.81
N SER A 31 15.87 -18.25 -0.12
CA SER A 31 17.19 -18.86 -0.20
C SER A 31 18.22 -18.20 0.72
N ALA A 32 17.97 -16.99 1.22
CA ALA A 32 18.89 -16.28 2.10
C ALA A 32 19.03 -17.01 3.44
N SER A 33 20.26 -17.09 3.96
CA SER A 33 20.48 -17.62 5.31
C SER A 33 20.13 -16.61 6.39
N ALA A 34 20.40 -15.32 6.14
CA ALA A 34 20.07 -14.23 7.04
C ALA A 34 18.56 -13.95 7.00
N THR A 35 17.92 -13.74 8.15
CA THR A 35 16.46 -13.58 8.22
C THR A 35 16.02 -12.49 9.20
N ILE A 36 15.20 -11.55 8.74
CA ILE A 36 14.41 -10.64 9.57
C ILE A 36 12.96 -11.15 9.58
N PHE A 37 12.46 -11.45 10.78
CA PHE A 37 11.10 -11.90 10.98
C PHE A 37 10.22 -10.75 11.50
N LEU A 38 9.19 -10.41 10.73
CA LEU A 38 8.15 -9.47 11.14
C LEU A 38 7.04 -10.25 11.85
N ASP A 39 7.00 -10.13 13.18
CA ASP A 39 6.09 -10.86 14.05
C ASP A 39 4.85 -10.02 14.36
N PHE A 40 3.72 -10.37 13.73
CA PHE A 40 2.43 -9.70 13.91
C PHE A 40 1.47 -10.46 14.82
N ASP A 41 1.78 -11.71 15.17
CA ASP A 41 0.91 -12.62 15.94
C ASP A 41 1.02 -12.39 17.45
N GLY A 42 2.02 -11.62 17.89
CA GLY A 42 2.32 -11.39 19.28
C GLY A 42 3.30 -12.43 19.82
N HIS A 43 3.98 -12.07 20.90
CA HIS A 43 5.08 -12.87 21.41
C HIS A 43 5.31 -12.64 22.89
N ARG A 44 5.67 -13.71 23.60
CA ARG A 44 6.13 -13.62 24.98
C ARG A 44 7.64 -13.51 25.02
N VAL A 45 8.14 -12.29 25.17
CA VAL A 45 9.57 -12.01 25.32
C VAL A 45 10.01 -12.39 26.73
N SER A 46 11.09 -13.14 26.83
CA SER A 46 11.69 -13.57 28.11
C SER A 46 13.19 -13.70 27.95
N GLY A 47 13.96 -13.40 29.00
CA GLY A 47 15.42 -13.51 28.96
C GLY A 47 16.14 -12.39 28.18
N SER A 48 15.43 -11.40 27.65
CA SER A 48 16.02 -10.25 26.98
C SER A 48 16.45 -9.15 27.97
N PHE A 49 17.35 -8.25 27.55
CA PHE A 49 17.70 -7.04 28.30
C PHE A 49 16.56 -6.01 28.41
N TRP A 50 15.46 -6.19 27.68
CA TRP A 50 14.31 -5.30 27.75
C TRP A 50 13.57 -5.38 29.09
N ASN A 51 12.89 -4.29 29.44
CA ASN A 51 12.02 -4.20 30.62
C ASN A 51 12.71 -4.65 31.93
N ASN A 52 14.00 -4.32 32.08
CA ASN A 52 14.84 -4.74 33.21
C ASN A 52 14.87 -6.26 33.42
N GLY A 53 14.79 -7.03 32.34
CA GLY A 53 14.74 -8.50 32.36
C GLY A 53 13.36 -9.10 32.66
N ASN A 54 12.36 -8.28 32.97
CA ASN A 54 11.00 -8.77 33.21
C ASN A 54 10.33 -9.19 31.89
N PRO A 55 9.57 -10.30 31.86
CA PRO A 55 8.86 -10.73 30.66
C PRO A 55 7.90 -9.67 30.12
N ILE A 56 7.74 -9.64 28.80
CA ILE A 56 6.78 -8.79 28.09
C ILE A 56 5.85 -9.71 27.31
N ASN A 57 4.54 -9.64 27.58
CA ASN A 57 3.53 -10.39 26.83
C ASN A 57 2.97 -9.48 25.74
N CYS A 58 3.52 -9.58 24.53
CA CYS A 58 3.10 -8.74 23.42
C CYS A 58 1.81 -9.29 22.82
N ALA A 59 0.78 -8.44 22.75
CA ALA A 59 -0.44 -8.75 22.01
C ALA A 59 -0.16 -8.78 20.49
N PRO A 60 -1.01 -9.49 19.70
CA PRO A 60 -0.99 -9.38 18.24
C PRO A 60 -1.11 -7.92 17.79
N SER A 61 -0.55 -7.63 16.61
CA SER A 61 -0.39 -6.27 16.08
C SER A 61 -1.70 -5.49 15.93
N GLY A 62 -2.82 -6.17 15.69
CA GLY A 62 -4.13 -5.60 15.41
C GLY A 62 -4.34 -5.15 13.96
N LEU A 63 -3.40 -5.46 13.05
CA LEU A 63 -3.48 -5.13 11.63
C LEU A 63 -4.33 -6.16 10.86
N THR A 64 -4.94 -5.73 9.74
CA THR A 64 -5.57 -6.65 8.78
C THR A 64 -4.53 -7.33 7.89
N ASP A 65 -4.92 -8.38 7.17
CA ASP A 65 -4.03 -9.08 6.24
C ASP A 65 -3.50 -8.15 5.14
N GLU A 66 -4.34 -7.26 4.60
CA GLU A 66 -3.94 -6.28 3.59
C GLU A 66 -2.89 -5.31 4.14
N GLN A 67 -3.06 -4.87 5.39
CA GLN A 67 -2.09 -4.01 6.07
C GLN A 67 -0.76 -4.72 6.33
N ILE A 68 -0.82 -6.00 6.71
CA ILE A 68 0.38 -6.84 6.91
C ILE A 68 1.11 -7.06 5.58
N ILE A 69 0.40 -7.33 4.49
CA ILE A 69 0.96 -7.47 3.15
C ILE A 69 1.64 -6.17 2.71
N GLU A 70 1.03 -5.01 2.94
CA GLU A 70 1.65 -3.72 2.64
C GLU A 70 2.94 -3.52 3.44
N VAL A 71 2.91 -3.75 4.76
CA VAL A 71 4.11 -3.64 5.61
C VAL A 71 5.21 -4.56 5.11
N PHE A 72 4.88 -5.84 4.85
CA PHE A 72 5.81 -6.82 4.32
C PHE A 72 6.45 -6.36 3.01
N ASN A 73 5.65 -5.86 2.05
CA ASN A 73 6.14 -5.44 0.74
C ASN A 73 7.09 -4.25 0.82
N ARG A 74 6.79 -3.26 1.66
CA ARG A 74 7.65 -2.08 1.86
C ARG A 74 9.00 -2.46 2.49
N VAL A 75 8.97 -3.21 3.60
CA VAL A 75 10.21 -3.67 4.26
C VAL A 75 11.01 -4.58 3.34
N SER A 76 10.33 -5.44 2.57
CA SER A 76 10.98 -6.29 1.57
C SER A 76 11.70 -5.49 0.49
N GLU A 77 11.18 -4.32 0.14
CA GLU A 77 11.81 -3.44 -0.85
C GLU A 77 13.01 -2.69 -0.27
N ASP A 78 12.94 -2.20 0.97
CA ASP A 78 14.09 -1.60 1.67
C ASP A 78 15.29 -2.54 1.76
N TYR A 79 15.01 -3.84 1.93
CA TYR A 79 16.04 -4.88 2.02
C TYR A 79 16.28 -5.65 0.72
N ARG A 80 15.63 -5.27 -0.39
CA ARG A 80 15.75 -5.94 -1.69
C ARG A 80 17.20 -6.09 -2.16
N PRO A 81 18.11 -5.12 -1.95
CA PRO A 81 19.48 -5.23 -2.44
C PRO A 81 20.33 -6.30 -1.73
N PHE A 82 19.93 -6.76 -0.55
CA PHE A 82 20.78 -7.60 0.30
C PHE A 82 20.37 -9.09 0.27
N ASP A 83 21.34 -9.97 0.51
CA ASP A 83 21.15 -11.41 0.72
C ASP A 83 20.55 -11.69 2.11
N ILE A 84 19.33 -11.18 2.32
CA ILE A 84 18.54 -11.32 3.54
C ILE A 84 17.08 -11.60 3.20
N ASN A 85 16.46 -12.49 3.97
CA ASN A 85 15.06 -12.82 3.86
C ASN A 85 14.24 -11.96 4.83
N ILE A 86 13.30 -11.18 4.31
CA ILE A 86 12.21 -10.62 5.11
C ILE A 86 11.10 -11.65 5.12
N THR A 87 10.59 -12.00 6.30
CA THR A 87 9.56 -13.03 6.42
C THR A 87 8.53 -12.73 7.49
N THR A 88 7.32 -13.25 7.29
CA THR A 88 6.26 -13.38 8.31
C THR A 88 6.08 -14.84 8.73
N ASP A 89 6.90 -15.76 8.23
CA ASP A 89 6.85 -17.19 8.53
C ASP A 89 7.80 -17.51 9.71
N SER A 90 7.21 -17.80 10.86
CA SER A 90 7.96 -18.17 12.07
C SER A 90 8.80 -19.45 11.90
N VAL A 91 8.40 -20.37 11.02
CA VAL A 91 9.18 -21.59 10.74
C VAL A 91 10.47 -21.24 10.02
N ARG A 92 10.43 -20.27 9.09
CA ARG A 92 11.62 -19.76 8.39
C ARG A 92 12.57 -19.08 9.36
N PHE A 93 12.04 -18.24 10.24
CA PHE A 93 12.82 -17.62 11.32
C PHE A 93 13.50 -18.65 12.23
N LEU A 94 12.75 -19.65 12.69
CA LEU A 94 13.26 -20.67 13.62
C LEU A 94 14.34 -21.56 12.99
N ASN A 95 14.29 -21.75 11.68
CA ASN A 95 15.30 -22.51 10.91
C ASN A 95 16.54 -21.67 10.53
N ALA A 96 16.47 -20.34 10.60
CA ALA A 96 17.62 -19.48 10.35
C ALA A 96 18.67 -19.61 11.48
N PRO A 97 19.98 -19.48 11.18
CA PRO A 97 21.03 -19.51 12.20
C PRO A 97 20.83 -18.43 13.27
N LEU A 98 21.10 -18.75 14.54
CA LEU A 98 20.90 -17.83 15.67
C LEU A 98 21.62 -16.49 15.49
N ALA A 99 22.87 -16.51 15.02
CA ALA A 99 23.67 -15.29 14.79
C ALA A 99 23.40 -14.62 13.43
N LYS A 100 22.35 -15.03 12.71
CA LYS A 100 21.93 -14.45 11.43
C LYS A 100 20.42 -14.24 11.38
N ARG A 101 19.79 -13.98 12.52
CA ARG A 101 18.36 -13.76 12.57
C ARG A 101 17.99 -12.72 13.60
N ILE A 102 16.92 -12.00 13.32
CA ILE A 102 16.30 -11.08 14.28
C ILE A 102 14.79 -11.15 14.15
N ARG A 103 14.11 -10.95 15.28
CA ARG A 103 12.66 -10.78 15.34
C ARG A 103 12.33 -9.31 15.56
N VAL A 104 11.46 -8.76 14.73
CA VAL A 104 10.83 -7.45 14.90
C VAL A 104 9.39 -7.69 15.32
N ILE A 105 9.07 -7.40 16.58
CA ILE A 105 7.72 -7.62 17.12
C ILE A 105 6.87 -6.38 16.87
N VAL A 106 5.84 -6.52 16.05
CA VAL A 106 4.85 -5.47 15.79
C VAL A 106 3.67 -5.66 16.75
N THR A 107 3.49 -4.73 17.69
CA THR A 107 2.53 -4.91 18.79
C THR A 107 1.97 -3.58 19.30
N PRO A 108 0.71 -3.52 19.76
CA PRO A 108 0.19 -2.35 20.47
C PRO A 108 0.66 -2.28 21.94
N THR A 109 1.54 -3.19 22.37
CA THR A 109 1.98 -3.33 23.78
C THR A 109 3.09 -2.32 24.11
N SER A 110 2.78 -1.02 24.03
CA SER A 110 3.77 0.08 24.21
C SER A 110 3.94 0.57 25.65
N SER A 111 3.08 0.17 26.58
CA SER A 111 2.99 0.77 27.93
C SER A 111 4.28 0.67 28.76
N TRP A 112 5.09 -0.36 28.54
CA TRP A 112 6.38 -0.56 29.21
C TRP A 112 7.49 0.33 28.64
N ARG A 113 7.30 0.91 27.44
CA ARG A 113 8.25 1.81 26.78
C ARG A 113 7.54 3.01 26.14
N PRO A 114 7.09 4.00 26.95
CA PRO A 114 6.43 5.18 26.41
C PRO A 114 7.38 6.09 25.64
N GLY A 115 6.84 6.83 24.66
CA GLY A 115 7.53 7.93 23.98
C GLY A 115 8.27 7.58 22.69
N VAL A 116 8.12 6.36 22.18
CA VAL A 116 8.77 5.91 20.93
C VAL A 116 7.78 5.17 20.02
N GLY A 117 8.03 5.21 18.70
CA GLY A 117 7.32 4.40 17.71
C GLY A 117 7.86 2.97 17.60
N GLY A 118 9.15 2.80 17.85
CA GLY A 118 9.84 1.51 17.91
C GLY A 118 11.09 1.60 18.77
N ILE A 119 11.73 0.46 19.00
CA ILE A 119 13.03 0.40 19.65
C ILE A 119 13.78 -0.90 19.35
N ALA A 120 15.10 -0.78 19.16
CA ALA A 120 16.04 -1.86 18.99
C ALA A 120 17.38 -1.59 19.71
N TYR A 121 18.16 -2.64 19.92
CA TYR A 121 19.56 -2.52 20.30
C TYR A 121 20.42 -2.49 19.04
N ILE A 122 21.41 -1.59 19.01
CA ILE A 122 22.31 -1.50 17.87
C ILE A 122 23.20 -2.74 17.81
N GLY A 123 23.23 -3.40 16.65
CA GLY A 123 24.07 -4.59 16.40
C GLY A 123 23.52 -5.91 16.96
N SER A 124 22.28 -5.95 17.45
CA SER A 124 21.70 -7.17 18.06
C SER A 124 21.41 -8.30 17.09
N PHE A 125 21.49 -8.08 15.77
CA PHE A 125 21.25 -9.10 14.74
C PHE A 125 22.15 -10.34 14.90
N THR A 126 23.36 -10.16 15.43
CA THR A 126 24.37 -11.22 15.53
C THR A 126 24.49 -11.85 16.92
N TRP A 127 23.71 -11.39 17.91
CA TRP A 127 23.86 -11.83 19.31
C TRP A 127 23.45 -13.29 19.53
N GLY A 128 22.47 -13.78 18.75
CA GLY A 128 22.00 -15.16 18.84
C GLY A 128 21.29 -15.53 20.15
N ASP A 129 20.88 -14.53 20.94
CA ASP A 129 20.11 -14.69 22.17
C ASP A 129 18.60 -14.44 21.99
N ASP A 130 18.17 -14.23 20.73
CA ASP A 130 16.81 -13.88 20.33
C ASP A 130 16.25 -12.60 20.98
N THR A 131 17.10 -11.67 21.46
CA THR A 131 16.68 -10.33 21.88
C THR A 131 16.02 -9.59 20.70
N PRO A 132 14.71 -9.26 20.76
CA PRO A 132 13.99 -8.71 19.61
C PRO A 132 14.11 -7.19 19.51
N ALA A 133 13.74 -6.67 18.35
CA ALA A 133 13.32 -5.28 18.17
C ALA A 133 11.80 -5.16 18.34
N PHE A 134 11.30 -3.96 18.65
CA PHE A 134 9.87 -3.68 18.80
C PHE A 134 9.42 -2.54 17.91
N VAL A 135 8.20 -2.68 17.37
CA VAL A 135 7.48 -1.62 16.67
C VAL A 135 6.09 -1.53 17.28
N PHE A 136 5.72 -0.33 17.74
CA PHE A 136 4.51 -0.08 18.50
C PHE A 136 3.37 0.42 17.62
N SER A 137 2.51 -0.48 17.14
CA SER A 137 1.44 -0.18 16.18
C SER A 137 0.42 0.84 16.70
N ASP A 138 0.20 0.90 18.02
CA ASP A 138 -0.68 1.87 18.69
C ASP A 138 -0.13 3.31 18.70
N ARG A 139 1.17 3.49 18.40
CA ARG A 139 1.86 4.80 18.40
C ARG A 139 2.07 5.38 17.00
N LEU A 140 1.90 4.59 15.96
CA LEU A 140 2.25 4.94 14.59
C LEU A 140 0.99 5.23 13.77
N GLY A 141 0.33 6.37 14.06
CA GLY A 141 -0.89 6.82 13.38
C GLY A 141 -1.95 5.71 13.36
N PRO A 142 -2.50 5.35 14.54
CA PRO A 142 -2.69 3.97 14.99
C PRO A 142 -3.00 2.97 13.88
N ASN A 143 -2.13 1.99 13.72
CA ASN A 143 -2.20 0.97 12.67
C ASN A 143 -1.99 1.49 11.23
N SER A 144 -1.19 2.55 11.03
CA SER A 144 -0.79 2.99 9.68
C SER A 144 0.25 2.03 9.07
N PRO A 145 -0.06 1.34 7.95
CA PRO A 145 0.88 0.38 7.34
C PRO A 145 2.18 1.04 6.89
N LYS A 146 2.13 2.24 6.30
CA LYS A 146 3.35 3.00 5.94
C LYS A 146 4.20 3.26 7.18
N TYR A 147 3.64 3.81 8.26
CA TYR A 147 4.45 4.22 9.41
C TYR A 147 5.04 3.00 10.14
N ILE A 148 4.28 1.91 10.21
CA ILE A 148 4.75 0.64 10.76
C ILE A 148 5.86 0.05 9.90
N ALA A 149 5.73 0.07 8.57
CA ALA A 149 6.77 -0.41 7.67
C ALA A 149 8.09 0.38 7.81
N GLU A 150 8.01 1.71 7.77
CA GLU A 150 9.18 2.58 7.98
C GLU A 150 9.84 2.28 9.32
N CYS A 151 9.04 2.11 10.38
CA CYS A 151 9.57 1.76 11.69
C CYS A 151 10.19 0.36 11.72
N CYS A 152 9.59 -0.64 11.05
CA CYS A 152 10.16 -1.98 10.94
C CYS A 152 11.54 -1.95 10.28
N SER A 153 11.69 -1.23 9.15
CA SER A 153 12.97 -1.06 8.47
C SER A 153 13.98 -0.28 9.31
N HIS A 154 13.54 0.76 10.01
CA HIS A 154 14.39 1.54 10.92
C HIS A 154 14.93 0.71 12.10
N GLU A 155 14.05 -0.01 12.80
CA GLU A 155 14.44 -0.81 13.97
C GLU A 155 15.26 -2.03 13.58
N SER A 156 14.96 -2.66 12.45
CA SER A 156 15.84 -3.70 11.90
C SER A 156 17.19 -3.13 11.45
N GLY A 157 17.22 -1.91 10.90
CA GLY A 157 18.45 -1.17 10.61
C GLY A 157 19.35 -0.98 11.84
N HIS A 158 18.78 -0.61 12.99
CA HIS A 158 19.53 -0.58 14.24
C HIS A 158 20.14 -1.95 14.58
N THR A 159 19.37 -3.03 14.47
CA THR A 159 19.87 -4.38 14.77
C THR A 159 21.09 -4.75 13.90
N LEU A 160 21.19 -4.15 12.71
CA LEU A 160 22.29 -4.32 11.75
C LEU A 160 23.46 -3.35 11.94
N GLY A 161 23.45 -2.56 13.02
CA GLY A 161 24.56 -1.67 13.39
C GLY A 161 24.36 -0.20 13.02
N LEU A 162 23.19 0.18 12.51
CA LEU A 162 22.94 1.55 12.08
C LEU A 162 22.58 2.47 13.26
N ALA A 163 23.09 3.70 13.22
CA ALA A 163 22.65 4.81 14.05
C ALA A 163 21.54 5.58 13.32
N HIS A 164 20.86 6.49 14.02
CA HIS A 164 19.95 7.42 13.33
C HIS A 164 20.71 8.30 12.33
N GLN A 165 19.99 8.78 11.33
CA GLN A 165 20.41 9.80 10.39
C GLN A 165 19.76 11.14 10.77
N SER A 166 20.59 12.16 10.99
CA SER A 166 20.21 13.49 11.44
C SER A 166 20.40 14.53 10.36
N SER A 167 19.85 15.73 10.55
CA SER A 167 20.09 16.89 9.68
C SER A 167 20.78 18.01 10.45
N TYR A 168 21.68 18.71 9.78
CA TYR A 168 22.48 19.80 10.33
C TYR A 168 22.43 21.00 9.39
N ASP A 169 22.56 22.21 9.94
CA ASP A 169 22.69 23.42 9.13
C ASP A 169 24.14 23.60 8.61
N ASN A 170 24.36 24.64 7.81
CA ASN A 170 25.68 24.95 7.24
C ASN A 170 26.75 25.30 8.30
N ASN A 171 26.34 25.53 9.55
CA ASN A 171 27.23 25.82 10.68
C ASN A 171 27.38 24.61 11.62
N CYS A 172 26.93 23.42 11.21
CA CYS A 172 26.97 22.19 11.99
C CYS A 172 26.12 22.21 13.27
N ASN A 173 25.09 23.05 13.36
CA ASN A 173 24.09 22.93 14.42
C ASN A 173 23.07 21.86 14.04
N LEU A 174 22.71 21.01 15.01
CA LEU A 174 21.69 19.97 14.82
C LEU A 174 20.33 20.65 14.54
N VAL A 175 19.73 20.31 13.40
CA VAL A 175 18.39 20.80 13.00
C VAL A 175 17.35 19.76 13.41
N GLU A 176 17.54 18.50 13.02
CA GLU A 176 16.66 17.40 13.41
C GLU A 176 17.49 16.19 13.83
N THR A 177 17.17 15.62 14.99
CA THR A 177 17.72 14.33 15.42
C THR A 177 17.35 13.20 14.45
N TYR A 178 16.16 13.29 13.85
CA TYR A 178 15.66 12.37 12.84
C TYR A 178 15.39 13.16 11.57
N ASN A 179 16.27 13.01 10.58
CA ASN A 179 16.17 13.73 9.31
C ASN A 179 14.84 13.40 8.62
N THR A 180 14.01 14.42 8.39
CA THR A 180 12.70 14.28 7.73
C THR A 180 12.78 14.28 6.20
N GLY A 181 13.99 14.38 5.66
CA GLY A 181 14.28 14.35 4.23
C GLY A 181 13.95 15.66 3.52
N ALA A 182 13.95 15.60 2.19
CA ALA A 182 13.77 16.76 1.32
C ALA A 182 12.77 16.48 0.19
N GLY A 183 12.24 17.54 -0.40
CA GLY A 183 11.33 17.47 -1.55
C GLY A 183 9.90 17.05 -1.21
N SER A 184 9.11 16.88 -2.27
CA SER A 184 7.69 16.52 -2.22
C SER A 184 7.32 15.71 -3.47
N GLY A 185 6.15 15.09 -3.46
CA GLY A 185 5.69 14.27 -4.58
C GLY A 185 6.44 12.95 -4.65
N GLU A 186 6.51 12.37 -5.85
CA GLU A 186 7.03 11.02 -6.07
C GLU A 186 8.51 10.89 -5.72
N THR A 187 9.34 11.87 -6.13
CA THR A 187 10.79 11.90 -5.86
C THR A 187 11.16 12.52 -4.52
N GLY A 188 10.17 12.88 -3.68
CA GLY A 188 10.42 13.34 -2.32
C GLY A 188 11.04 12.22 -1.49
N TRP A 189 12.19 12.49 -0.89
CA TRP A 189 13.08 11.48 -0.29
C TRP A 189 13.31 11.71 1.19
N ALA A 190 13.43 10.63 1.97
CA ALA A 190 13.96 10.63 3.33
C ALA A 190 14.82 9.37 3.62
N PRO A 191 15.81 9.46 4.52
CA PRO A 191 16.61 8.29 4.90
C PRO A 191 15.81 7.34 5.80
N VAL A 192 15.97 6.03 5.62
CA VAL A 192 15.32 4.99 6.47
C VAL A 192 15.65 5.18 7.95
N MET A 193 16.91 5.50 8.26
CA MET A 193 17.36 5.76 9.64
C MET A 193 16.99 7.18 10.16
N GLY A 194 16.17 7.94 9.42
CA GLY A 194 15.62 9.23 9.84
C GLY A 194 14.12 9.13 10.18
N ASN A 195 13.33 10.11 9.75
CA ASN A 195 11.87 10.12 9.86
C ASN A 195 11.23 10.21 8.46
N SER A 196 10.99 9.04 7.87
CA SER A 196 10.55 8.87 6.49
C SER A 196 9.02 8.81 6.30
N TYR A 197 8.23 8.94 7.37
CA TYR A 197 6.78 8.73 7.37
C TYR A 197 6.01 9.53 6.31
N TYR A 198 6.53 10.68 5.91
CA TYR A 198 5.86 11.63 5.02
C TYR A 198 6.50 11.75 3.63
N LYS A 199 7.43 10.86 3.28
CA LYS A 199 8.10 10.84 1.98
C LYS A 199 7.73 9.59 1.18
N ASN A 200 7.68 9.74 -0.14
CA ASN A 200 7.33 8.65 -1.03
C ASN A 200 8.51 7.69 -1.19
N MET A 201 9.66 8.22 -1.60
CA MET A 201 10.90 7.50 -1.76
C MET A 201 11.66 7.45 -0.42
N THR A 202 12.14 6.26 -0.09
CA THR A 202 12.92 6.00 1.12
C THR A 202 14.14 5.19 0.74
N GLY A 203 15.26 5.41 1.42
CA GLY A 203 16.48 4.67 1.11
C GLY A 203 17.53 4.74 2.20
N TRP A 204 18.49 3.82 2.12
CA TRP A 204 19.69 3.86 2.96
C TRP A 204 20.53 5.09 2.60
N ASN A 205 21.25 5.64 3.56
CA ASN A 205 21.99 6.88 3.37
C ASN A 205 23.43 6.80 3.85
N ASP A 206 24.31 7.60 3.25
CA ASP A 206 25.60 7.98 3.83
C ASP A 206 25.46 9.43 4.31
N GLY A 207 25.53 9.63 5.61
CA GLY A 207 25.19 10.92 6.19
C GLY A 207 25.37 11.02 7.69
N PRO A 208 25.19 12.24 8.24
CA PRO A 208 25.53 12.56 9.61
C PRO A 208 24.58 11.91 10.62
N THR A 209 25.17 11.42 11.70
CA THR A 209 24.46 10.85 12.85
C THR A 209 24.16 11.91 13.91
N PRO A 210 23.31 11.63 14.92
CA PRO A 210 23.06 12.55 16.04
C PRO A 210 24.32 12.94 16.84
N TYR A 211 25.44 12.24 16.62
CA TYR A 211 26.70 12.45 17.34
C TYR A 211 27.57 13.56 16.71
N GLY A 212 27.13 14.18 15.62
CA GLY A 212 27.79 15.35 15.03
C GLY A 212 27.69 15.39 13.50
N CYS A 213 27.74 16.59 12.92
CA CYS A 213 27.65 16.78 11.46
C CYS A 213 28.78 16.10 10.67
N THR A 214 29.93 15.83 11.29
CA THR A 214 31.06 15.10 10.68
C THR A 214 31.08 13.62 11.05
N SER A 215 30.21 13.19 11.97
CA SER A 215 30.06 11.80 12.39
C SER A 215 29.12 11.11 11.41
N VAL A 216 29.60 10.89 10.18
CA VAL A 216 28.82 10.27 9.11
C VAL A 216 28.85 8.75 9.20
N GLN A 217 27.75 8.09 8.85
CA GLN A 217 27.65 6.64 8.78
C GLN A 217 27.19 6.20 7.39
N ASP A 218 28.06 5.44 6.72
CA ASP A 218 27.76 4.67 5.53
C ASP A 218 26.88 3.46 5.92
N ASN A 219 25.57 3.59 5.68
CA ASN A 219 24.61 2.53 5.99
C ASN A 219 24.84 1.26 5.16
N LEU A 220 25.20 1.38 3.89
CA LEU A 220 25.31 0.27 2.96
C LEU A 220 26.50 -0.63 3.31
N THR A 221 27.67 -0.03 3.54
CA THR A 221 28.86 -0.72 4.04
C THR A 221 28.61 -1.34 5.41
N THR A 222 27.92 -0.63 6.31
CA THR A 222 27.61 -1.18 7.65
C THR A 222 26.73 -2.41 7.56
N ILE A 223 25.65 -2.39 6.77
CA ILE A 223 24.76 -3.55 6.59
C ILE A 223 25.54 -4.76 6.06
N THR A 224 26.41 -4.55 5.07
CA THR A 224 27.03 -5.63 4.28
C THR A 224 28.37 -6.15 4.80
N SER A 225 28.97 -5.52 5.82
CA SER A 225 30.32 -5.88 6.30
C SER A 225 30.35 -6.63 7.63
N ILE A 226 29.39 -6.40 8.54
CA ILE A 226 29.46 -6.91 9.93
C ILE A 226 28.33 -7.86 10.32
N ASN A 227 27.37 -8.14 9.43
CA ASN A 227 26.16 -8.90 9.76
C ASN A 227 26.13 -10.33 9.19
N GLY A 228 27.22 -10.79 8.55
CA GLY A 228 27.35 -12.16 8.05
C GLY A 228 26.56 -12.44 6.75
N PHE A 229 26.15 -11.39 6.04
CA PHE A 229 25.59 -11.41 4.68
C PHE A 229 26.07 -10.15 3.93
N SER A 230 25.89 -10.13 2.61
CA SER A 230 26.28 -9.00 1.75
C SER A 230 25.13 -8.66 0.78
N TYR A 231 25.43 -7.99 -0.33
CA TYR A 231 24.49 -7.78 -1.42
C TYR A 231 24.05 -9.10 -2.06
N ARG A 232 22.90 -9.06 -2.73
CA ARG A 232 22.53 -10.12 -3.68
C ARG A 232 23.52 -10.12 -4.85
N PRO A 233 23.72 -11.27 -5.51
CA PRO A 233 24.42 -11.29 -6.78
C PRO A 233 23.71 -10.40 -7.80
N ASP A 234 24.50 -9.68 -8.58
CA ASP A 234 24.06 -8.93 -9.76
C ASP A 234 23.32 -9.86 -10.74
N ASP A 235 22.18 -9.40 -11.26
CA ASP A 235 21.32 -10.14 -12.18
C ASP A 235 21.59 -9.82 -13.65
N TYR A 236 22.17 -8.66 -13.98
CA TYR A 236 22.48 -8.25 -15.34
C TYR A 236 23.80 -7.46 -15.44
N THR A 237 24.68 -7.87 -16.35
CA THR A 237 25.94 -7.15 -16.59
C THR A 237 25.72 -5.73 -17.14
N ALA A 238 26.62 -4.81 -16.80
CA ALA A 238 26.76 -3.48 -17.40
C ALA A 238 27.41 -3.49 -18.81
N ASP A 239 27.89 -4.64 -19.28
CA ASP A 239 28.66 -4.74 -20.51
C ASP A 239 27.83 -4.47 -21.77
N LEU A 240 28.32 -3.58 -22.65
CA LEU A 240 27.66 -3.24 -23.92
C LEU A 240 28.09 -4.19 -25.06
N ASN A 241 27.85 -5.49 -24.89
CA ASN A 241 28.30 -6.52 -25.82
C ASN A 241 27.30 -7.69 -25.95
N GLU A 242 27.77 -8.85 -26.44
CA GLU A 242 26.90 -10.01 -26.65
C GLU A 242 26.40 -10.66 -25.34
N GLN A 243 26.96 -10.27 -24.20
CA GLN A 243 26.63 -10.78 -22.87
C GLN A 243 25.45 -10.03 -22.23
N ALA A 244 25.19 -8.78 -22.64
CA ALA A 244 23.99 -8.04 -22.25
C ALA A 244 22.73 -8.84 -22.57
N TYR A 245 21.73 -8.76 -21.69
CA TYR A 245 20.48 -9.50 -21.85
C TYR A 245 19.76 -9.06 -23.12
N SER A 246 19.52 -10.00 -24.03
CA SER A 246 18.86 -9.70 -25.30
C SER A 246 17.36 -9.52 -25.09
N LEU A 247 16.89 -8.27 -25.18
CA LEU A 247 15.46 -7.97 -25.27
C LEU A 247 14.90 -8.61 -26.56
N GLY A 248 13.86 -9.43 -26.38
CA GLY A 248 13.25 -10.27 -27.40
C GLY A 248 12.56 -9.52 -28.55
N GLY A 249 11.69 -10.23 -29.28
CA GLY A 249 11.05 -9.84 -30.55
C GLY A 249 10.18 -8.57 -30.52
N SER A 250 8.91 -8.64 -30.93
CA SER A 250 8.02 -7.48 -31.02
C SER A 250 7.60 -6.92 -29.65
N SER A 251 7.75 -7.67 -28.56
CA SER A 251 7.51 -7.23 -27.19
C SER A 251 8.41 -7.96 -26.18
N PHE A 252 8.57 -7.37 -24.99
CA PHE A 252 9.32 -7.94 -23.88
C PHE A 252 8.82 -7.42 -22.53
N SER A 253 9.04 -8.22 -21.47
CA SER A 253 8.85 -7.86 -20.06
C SER A 253 9.93 -8.57 -19.25
N VAL A 254 10.73 -7.81 -18.51
CA VAL A 254 11.90 -8.29 -17.76
C VAL A 254 11.86 -7.67 -16.36
N ASP A 255 12.11 -8.47 -15.33
CA ASP A 255 12.25 -8.02 -13.95
C ASP A 255 13.75 -7.98 -13.61
N GLY A 256 14.19 -7.00 -12.82
CA GLY A 256 15.58 -6.90 -12.35
C GLY A 256 15.72 -6.14 -11.04
N ILE A 257 16.96 -6.04 -10.53
CA ILE A 257 17.30 -5.41 -9.26
C ILE A 257 18.58 -4.60 -9.39
N ILE A 258 18.51 -3.29 -9.12
CA ILE A 258 19.69 -2.47 -8.87
C ILE A 258 20.10 -2.68 -7.40
N SER A 259 21.15 -3.46 -7.19
CA SER A 259 21.61 -3.93 -5.88
C SER A 259 22.66 -3.03 -5.22
N THR A 260 23.42 -2.26 -6.02
CA THR A 260 24.43 -1.32 -5.52
C THR A 260 24.34 0.02 -6.24
N SER A 261 24.94 1.07 -5.68
CA SER A 261 24.93 2.41 -6.28
C SER A 261 25.76 2.53 -7.57
N THR A 262 26.53 1.48 -7.88
CA THR A 262 27.30 1.33 -9.12
C THR A 262 26.75 0.25 -10.04
N ASP A 263 25.63 -0.36 -9.65
CA ASP A 263 24.99 -1.42 -10.41
C ASP A 263 24.31 -0.85 -11.65
N GLN A 264 24.49 -1.53 -12.78
CA GLN A 264 24.00 -1.07 -14.08
C GLN A 264 23.63 -2.28 -14.93
N ASP A 265 22.38 -2.31 -15.38
CA ASP A 265 21.84 -3.45 -16.10
C ASP A 265 21.77 -3.12 -17.60
N ALA A 266 22.60 -3.77 -18.41
CA ALA A 266 22.62 -3.55 -19.85
C ALA A 266 21.70 -4.53 -20.59
N PHE A 267 20.77 -3.95 -21.35
CA PHE A 267 19.80 -4.66 -22.17
C PHE A 267 20.07 -4.43 -23.66
N ARG A 268 20.41 -5.50 -24.38
CA ARG A 268 20.67 -5.46 -25.82
C ARG A 268 19.38 -5.53 -26.62
N PHE A 269 19.24 -4.66 -27.61
CA PHE A 269 18.08 -4.60 -28.49
C PHE A 269 18.51 -4.48 -29.95
N SER A 270 18.12 -5.43 -30.79
CA SER A 270 18.50 -5.46 -32.22
C SER A 270 17.29 -5.29 -33.14
N LEU A 271 17.45 -4.46 -34.16
CA LEU A 271 16.47 -4.15 -35.21
C LEU A 271 17.02 -4.52 -36.59
N SER A 272 16.27 -5.32 -37.35
CA SER A 272 16.62 -5.63 -38.75
C SER A 272 16.19 -4.54 -39.74
N GLN A 273 15.22 -3.71 -39.34
CA GLN A 273 14.68 -2.58 -40.11
C GLN A 273 14.38 -1.43 -39.16
N ALA A 274 14.27 -0.20 -39.67
CA ALA A 274 13.86 0.93 -38.87
C ALA A 274 12.45 0.71 -38.28
N GLY A 275 12.23 1.12 -37.04
CA GLY A 275 10.97 0.89 -36.36
C GLY A 275 10.80 1.72 -35.10
N ASN A 276 9.55 1.86 -34.67
CA ASN A 276 9.22 2.51 -33.41
C ASN A 276 9.37 1.51 -32.26
N LEU A 277 9.82 2.02 -31.12
CA LEU A 277 9.93 1.32 -29.86
C LEU A 277 9.27 2.17 -28.78
N HIS A 278 8.35 1.54 -28.06
CA HIS A 278 7.89 2.01 -26.77
C HIS A 278 8.53 1.15 -25.69
N LEU A 279 9.07 1.78 -24.65
CA LEU A 279 9.70 1.10 -23.52
C LEU A 279 9.32 1.82 -22.23
N GLU A 280 8.95 1.06 -21.20
CA GLU A 280 8.71 1.56 -19.85
C GLU A 280 9.60 0.81 -18.85
N ALA A 281 10.25 1.56 -17.96
CA ALA A 281 10.88 1.00 -16.77
C ALA A 281 10.20 1.57 -15.53
N LYS A 282 9.65 0.69 -14.70
CA LYS A 282 8.92 1.05 -13.48
C LYS A 282 9.61 0.43 -12.27
N PRO A 283 9.87 1.19 -11.20
CA PRO A 283 10.35 0.60 -9.96
C PRO A 283 9.24 -0.22 -9.32
N PHE A 284 9.60 -1.08 -8.36
CA PHE A 284 8.63 -1.75 -7.52
C PHE A 284 7.72 -0.72 -6.84
N SER A 285 6.43 -1.03 -6.75
CA SER A 285 5.48 -0.23 -5.97
C SER A 285 4.36 -1.08 -5.43
N ILE A 286 3.85 -0.72 -4.25
CA ILE A 286 2.81 -1.50 -3.57
C ILE A 286 1.46 -1.44 -4.31
N ASN A 287 1.23 -0.41 -5.14
CA ASN A 287 -0.05 -0.13 -5.79
C ASN A 287 0.05 -0.02 -7.33
N GLY A 288 1.22 -0.23 -7.93
CA GLY A 288 1.41 -0.30 -9.39
C GLY A 288 1.26 1.00 -10.21
N TYR A 289 0.77 2.10 -9.63
CA TYR A 289 0.41 3.31 -10.39
C TYR A 289 1.07 4.62 -9.94
N SER A 290 1.51 4.73 -8.68
CA SER A 290 2.02 5.99 -8.09
C SER A 290 3.44 5.84 -7.53
N ASN A 291 4.18 4.82 -7.98
CA ASN A 291 5.49 4.43 -7.47
C ASN A 291 5.58 4.49 -5.94
N THR A 292 4.48 4.15 -5.27
CA THR A 292 4.37 4.27 -3.83
C THR A 292 5.13 3.14 -3.16
N GLY A 293 6.00 3.50 -2.23
CA GLY A 293 6.92 2.55 -1.60
C GLY A 293 8.03 2.05 -2.53
N ALA A 294 8.28 2.78 -3.62
CA ALA A 294 9.46 2.56 -4.44
C ALA A 294 10.70 3.15 -3.75
N ASN A 295 11.83 2.47 -3.90
CA ASN A 295 13.12 2.93 -3.39
C ASN A 295 14.12 3.26 -4.52
N LEU A 296 13.80 2.84 -5.74
CA LEU A 296 14.62 3.05 -6.93
C LEU A 296 14.06 4.18 -7.79
N ASP A 297 14.88 5.20 -8.03
CA ASP A 297 14.64 6.26 -9.01
C ASP A 297 15.39 5.90 -10.30
N ILE A 298 14.66 5.56 -11.37
CA ILE A 298 15.24 4.92 -12.55
C ILE A 298 15.78 5.96 -13.53
N LYS A 299 17.02 5.73 -14.01
CA LYS A 299 17.55 6.36 -15.21
C LYS A 299 17.83 5.30 -16.27
N ILE A 300 17.65 5.67 -17.54
CA ILE A 300 18.05 4.84 -18.68
C ILE A 300 18.97 5.62 -19.61
N SER A 301 20.11 5.01 -19.93
CA SER A 301 21.04 5.49 -20.96
C SER A 301 20.96 4.61 -22.20
N LEU A 302 20.66 5.20 -23.35
CA LEU A 302 20.58 4.53 -24.65
C LEU A 302 21.90 4.70 -25.40
N TYR A 303 22.52 3.59 -25.79
CA TYR A 303 23.75 3.51 -26.57
C TYR A 303 23.50 2.87 -27.94
N ASP A 304 24.33 3.21 -28.92
CA ASP A 304 24.40 2.48 -30.18
C ASP A 304 25.23 1.17 -30.06
N GLY A 305 25.27 0.39 -31.13
CA GLY A 305 25.99 -0.88 -31.19
C GLY A 305 27.52 -0.76 -31.09
N GLN A 306 28.07 0.45 -31.10
CA GLN A 306 29.50 0.73 -30.86
C GLN A 306 29.76 1.22 -29.43
N GLY A 307 28.74 1.31 -28.59
CA GLY A 307 28.84 1.83 -27.23
C GLY A 307 28.88 3.36 -27.16
N SER A 308 28.48 4.06 -28.23
CA SER A 308 28.35 5.52 -28.19
C SER A 308 27.04 5.92 -27.53
N LEU A 309 27.09 6.78 -26.52
CA LEU A 309 25.89 7.29 -25.86
C LEU A 309 25.06 8.14 -26.83
N LEU A 310 23.81 7.74 -27.06
CA LEU A 310 22.86 8.46 -27.89
C LEU A 310 21.98 9.39 -27.05
N ARG A 311 21.49 8.92 -25.90
CA ARG A 311 20.55 9.66 -25.07
C ARG A 311 20.49 9.16 -23.64
N VAL A 312 20.15 10.06 -22.71
CA VAL A 312 19.83 9.75 -21.31
C VAL A 312 18.38 10.15 -21.04
N TYR A 313 17.68 9.30 -20.30
CA TYR A 313 16.30 9.48 -19.84
C TYR A 313 16.30 9.43 -18.31
N ASP A 314 16.13 10.60 -17.69
CA ASP A 314 16.15 10.80 -16.23
C ASP A 314 15.09 11.86 -15.85
N PRO A 315 13.82 11.46 -15.67
CA PRO A 315 12.73 12.38 -15.37
C PRO A 315 12.81 12.94 -13.94
N VAL A 316 13.02 14.24 -13.78
CA VAL A 316 13.24 14.89 -12.47
C VAL A 316 12.12 14.68 -11.42
N SER A 317 10.88 14.45 -11.87
CA SER A 317 9.70 14.35 -11.00
C SER A 317 9.05 12.97 -10.95
N MET A 318 9.60 11.97 -11.67
CA MET A 318 9.04 10.62 -11.75
C MET A 318 10.17 9.62 -11.55
N MET A 319 9.91 8.57 -10.78
CA MET A 319 10.87 7.48 -10.54
C MET A 319 10.84 6.42 -11.65
N SER A 320 9.92 6.53 -12.61
CA SER A 320 9.82 5.65 -13.78
C SER A 320 10.23 6.37 -15.06
N VAL A 321 10.72 5.59 -16.02
CA VAL A 321 11.11 6.07 -17.35
C VAL A 321 10.15 5.52 -18.40
N THR A 322 9.64 6.39 -19.27
CA THR A 322 8.90 6.01 -20.49
C THR A 322 9.62 6.58 -21.70
N ILE A 323 9.89 5.74 -22.69
CA ILE A 323 10.61 6.06 -23.91
C ILE A 323 9.72 5.70 -25.10
N ASP A 324 9.35 6.72 -25.87
CA ASP A 324 8.81 6.57 -27.23
C ASP A 324 9.88 7.07 -28.21
N THR A 325 10.42 6.15 -29.01
CA THR A 325 11.50 6.48 -29.96
C THR A 325 11.35 5.72 -31.28
N SER A 326 12.04 6.22 -32.31
CA SER A 326 12.19 5.55 -33.59
C SER A 326 13.67 5.29 -33.82
N LEU A 327 14.03 4.04 -34.07
CA LEU A 327 15.41 3.59 -34.20
C LEU A 327 15.62 3.04 -35.62
N GLN A 328 16.81 3.29 -36.18
CA GLN A 328 17.22 2.68 -37.44
C GLN A 328 17.58 1.20 -37.23
N ALA A 329 17.69 0.44 -38.32
CA ALA A 329 18.23 -0.92 -38.27
C ALA A 329 19.63 -0.90 -37.62
N GLY A 330 19.86 -1.80 -36.68
CA GLY A 330 21.09 -1.84 -35.88
C GLY A 330 20.88 -2.46 -34.51
N THR A 331 21.97 -2.53 -33.75
CA THR A 331 21.97 -2.95 -32.35
C THR A 331 22.08 -1.72 -31.46
N TYR A 332 21.36 -1.74 -30.35
CA TYR A 332 21.33 -0.71 -29.32
C TYR A 332 21.42 -1.37 -27.95
N PHE A 333 21.83 -0.59 -26.96
CA PHE A 333 21.82 -1.00 -25.56
C PHE A 333 21.05 0.02 -24.72
N PHE A 334 20.13 -0.47 -23.90
CA PHE A 334 19.49 0.30 -22.84
C PHE A 334 20.17 -0.09 -21.53
N VAL A 335 20.90 0.84 -20.92
CA VAL A 335 21.51 0.64 -19.61
C VAL A 335 20.57 1.26 -18.58
N LEU A 336 20.05 0.45 -17.67
CA LEU A 336 19.21 0.87 -16.56
C LEU A 336 20.08 0.99 -15.30
N ASP A 337 19.93 2.09 -14.58
CA ASP A 337 20.63 2.31 -13.32
C ASP A 337 19.78 3.11 -12.33
N GLY A 338 20.14 3.04 -11.06
CA GLY A 338 19.59 3.90 -10.01
C GLY A 338 20.19 5.30 -10.08
N SER A 339 19.35 6.32 -10.32
CA SER A 339 19.77 7.72 -10.32
C SER A 339 19.57 8.37 -8.96
N GLY A 340 20.21 9.51 -8.76
CA GLY A 340 19.80 10.46 -7.73
C GLY A 340 18.75 11.40 -8.29
N ASN A 341 18.20 12.25 -7.42
CA ASN A 341 17.35 13.35 -7.85
C ASN A 341 17.75 14.63 -7.11
N GLN A 342 16.94 15.68 -7.24
CA GLN A 342 17.23 16.96 -6.57
C GLN A 342 17.27 16.88 -5.03
N ASN A 343 16.74 15.81 -4.42
CA ASN A 343 16.63 15.63 -2.98
C ASN A 343 17.67 14.66 -2.40
N THR A 344 18.28 13.81 -3.22
CA THR A 344 19.21 12.76 -2.78
C THR A 344 20.16 12.31 -3.89
N SER A 345 21.31 11.75 -3.51
CA SER A 345 22.22 11.12 -4.46
C SER A 345 21.74 9.73 -4.89
N ASN A 346 22.41 9.11 -5.86
CA ASN A 346 22.13 7.73 -6.28
C ASN A 346 22.51 6.68 -5.22
N TYR A 347 23.20 7.06 -4.14
CA TYR A 347 23.71 6.16 -3.11
C TYR A 347 22.64 5.16 -2.62
N GLY A 348 21.44 5.65 -2.30
CA GLY A 348 20.33 4.84 -1.77
C GLY A 348 19.25 4.49 -2.79
N SER A 349 19.47 4.80 -4.07
CA SER A 349 18.50 4.56 -5.15
C SER A 349 18.65 3.12 -5.65
N LEU A 350 18.17 2.19 -4.85
CA LEU A 350 18.34 0.74 -5.03
C LEU A 350 16.98 0.08 -4.94
N GLY A 351 16.77 -1.01 -5.67
CA GLY A 351 15.50 -1.73 -5.62
C GLY A 351 15.19 -2.54 -6.87
N SER A 352 14.02 -3.16 -6.85
CA SER A 352 13.49 -3.91 -7.97
C SER A 352 12.88 -2.99 -9.02
N TYR A 353 12.93 -3.41 -10.27
CA TYR A 353 12.22 -2.77 -11.37
C TYR A 353 11.63 -3.80 -12.31
N ARG A 354 10.73 -3.32 -13.16
CA ARG A 354 10.21 -4.03 -14.33
C ARG A 354 10.42 -3.19 -15.57
N LEU A 355 11.09 -3.76 -16.56
CA LEU A 355 11.30 -3.21 -17.89
C LEU A 355 10.36 -3.88 -18.89
N THR A 356 9.48 -3.11 -19.52
CA THR A 356 8.60 -3.58 -20.58
C THR A 356 8.85 -2.81 -21.86
N GLY A 357 8.52 -3.40 -23.00
CA GLY A 357 8.52 -2.66 -24.26
C GLY A 357 7.89 -3.43 -25.39
N PHE A 358 7.54 -2.70 -26.44
CA PHE A 358 6.95 -3.26 -27.66
C PHE A 358 7.31 -2.43 -28.90
N ARG A 359 7.22 -3.08 -30.06
CA ARG A 359 7.48 -2.52 -31.39
C ARG A 359 6.21 -2.60 -32.22
N GLY A 360 5.86 -1.52 -32.90
CA GLY A 360 4.70 -1.47 -33.81
C GLY A 360 3.62 -0.49 -33.36
N ALA A 361 2.44 -0.56 -34.00
CA ALA A 361 1.27 0.19 -33.55
C ALA A 361 0.88 -0.24 -32.13
N LEU A 362 0.37 0.67 -31.31
CA LEU A 362 -0.10 0.37 -29.95
C LEU A 362 -1.04 -0.84 -29.99
N PRO A 363 -0.66 -1.97 -29.38
CA PRO A 363 -1.47 -3.19 -29.40
C PRO A 363 -2.88 -2.93 -28.89
N ILE A 364 -3.05 -2.08 -27.89
CA ILE A 364 -4.34 -1.53 -27.45
C ILE A 364 -4.38 -0.05 -27.82
N ARG A 365 -5.24 0.32 -28.77
CA ARG A 365 -5.40 1.69 -29.28
C ARG A 365 -6.37 2.52 -28.45
N GLU A 366 -7.44 1.91 -27.97
CA GLU A 366 -8.50 2.59 -27.23
C GLU A 366 -9.22 1.62 -26.30
N ILE A 367 -9.56 2.09 -25.11
CA ILE A 367 -10.57 1.45 -24.25
C ILE A 367 -11.60 2.51 -23.87
N SER A 368 -12.83 2.36 -24.37
CA SER A 368 -13.93 3.25 -24.02
C SER A 368 -14.87 2.55 -23.06
N LEU A 369 -14.99 3.11 -21.85
CA LEU A 369 -15.87 2.64 -20.78
C LEU A 369 -17.10 3.54 -20.65
N SER A 370 -18.25 2.89 -20.53
CA SER A 370 -19.54 3.49 -20.18
C SER A 370 -20.19 2.71 -19.04
N GLY A 371 -21.11 3.34 -18.33
CA GLY A 371 -21.84 2.64 -17.28
C GLY A 371 -23.07 3.38 -16.82
N ARG A 372 -23.93 2.67 -16.09
CA ARG A 372 -25.16 3.21 -15.52
C ARG A 372 -25.52 2.53 -14.22
N THR A 373 -26.22 3.26 -13.37
CA THR A 373 -26.86 2.71 -12.16
C THR A 373 -28.18 2.03 -12.55
N ASP A 374 -28.37 0.78 -12.11
CA ASP A 374 -29.63 0.05 -12.20
C ASP A 374 -29.99 -0.48 -10.80
N LYS A 375 -30.93 0.19 -10.13
CA LYS A 375 -31.30 -0.07 -8.73
C LYS A 375 -30.07 -0.04 -7.81
N ALA A 376 -29.76 -1.17 -7.15
CA ALA A 376 -28.63 -1.33 -6.24
C ALA A 376 -27.40 -1.97 -6.92
N SER A 377 -27.26 -1.77 -8.23
CA SER A 377 -26.16 -2.32 -9.03
C SER A 377 -25.60 -1.26 -9.98
N HIS A 378 -24.30 -1.34 -10.26
CA HIS A 378 -23.67 -0.58 -11.33
C HIS A 378 -23.36 -1.51 -12.50
N ILE A 379 -23.87 -1.17 -13.68
CA ILE A 379 -23.62 -1.92 -14.91
C ILE A 379 -22.55 -1.17 -15.70
N LEU A 380 -21.42 -1.84 -15.93
CA LEU A 380 -20.28 -1.35 -16.69
C LEU A 380 -20.23 -2.04 -18.04
N GLN A 381 -20.00 -1.29 -19.11
CA GLN A 381 -19.86 -1.80 -20.48
C GLN A 381 -18.74 -1.04 -21.19
N TRP A 382 -17.87 -1.76 -21.89
CA TRP A 382 -16.74 -1.16 -22.56
C TRP A 382 -16.46 -1.78 -23.93
N ASN A 383 -15.69 -1.07 -24.74
CA ASN A 383 -15.15 -1.55 -26.00
C ASN A 383 -13.63 -1.38 -26.00
N ILE A 384 -12.92 -2.38 -26.52
CA ILE A 384 -11.46 -2.33 -26.68
C ILE A 384 -11.15 -2.39 -28.17
N ILE A 385 -10.44 -1.38 -28.66
CA ILE A 385 -9.86 -1.39 -30.00
C ILE A 385 -8.40 -1.77 -29.85
N ALA A 386 -8.05 -2.96 -30.33
CA ALA A 386 -6.70 -3.50 -30.25
C ALA A 386 -6.27 -4.08 -31.60
N ASP A 387 -4.97 -4.00 -31.89
CA ASP A 387 -4.30 -4.71 -32.99
C ASP A 387 -3.83 -6.11 -32.57
N GLU A 388 -3.70 -6.35 -31.26
CA GLU A 388 -3.38 -7.67 -30.69
C GLU A 388 -4.51 -8.20 -29.81
N PRO A 389 -4.65 -9.54 -29.67
CA PRO A 389 -5.62 -10.12 -28.75
C PRO A 389 -5.42 -9.65 -27.31
N ILE A 390 -6.52 -9.48 -26.59
CA ILE A 390 -6.50 -9.26 -25.14
C ILE A 390 -6.24 -10.59 -24.44
N GLU A 391 -5.40 -10.58 -23.42
CA GLU A 391 -5.13 -11.74 -22.55
C GLU A 391 -6.04 -11.69 -21.31
N SER A 392 -6.02 -10.56 -20.60
CA SER A 392 -6.76 -10.37 -19.36
C SER A 392 -7.32 -8.96 -19.24
N GLN A 393 -8.36 -8.81 -18.41
CA GLN A 393 -8.97 -7.53 -18.11
C GLN A 393 -9.28 -7.45 -16.62
N GLU A 394 -9.15 -6.25 -16.06
CA GLU A 394 -9.45 -5.95 -14.67
C GLU A 394 -10.49 -4.82 -14.61
N VAL A 395 -11.53 -5.01 -13.80
CA VAL A 395 -12.42 -3.92 -13.41
C VAL A 395 -11.83 -3.31 -12.15
N GLU A 396 -11.53 -2.02 -12.19
CA GLU A 396 -11.00 -1.30 -11.05
C GLU A 396 -12.03 -0.29 -10.53
N ALA A 397 -12.08 -0.12 -9.21
CA ALA A 397 -12.94 0.85 -8.54
C ALA A 397 -12.12 1.79 -7.66
N SER A 398 -12.64 2.99 -7.43
CA SER A 398 -12.04 4.00 -6.59
C SER A 398 -13.12 4.83 -5.88
N ALA A 399 -12.84 5.22 -4.63
CA ALA A 399 -13.70 6.11 -3.84
C ALA A 399 -13.35 7.59 -4.03
N ASP A 400 -12.11 7.90 -4.41
CA ASP A 400 -11.54 9.26 -4.52
C ASP A 400 -11.27 9.68 -5.99
N GLY A 401 -11.38 8.74 -6.94
CA GLY A 401 -11.04 8.95 -8.34
C GLY A 401 -9.55 8.93 -8.64
N ALA A 402 -8.70 8.62 -7.65
CA ALA A 402 -7.24 8.60 -7.78
C ALA A 402 -6.65 7.22 -7.44
N SER A 403 -7.10 6.62 -6.33
CA SER A 403 -6.63 5.35 -5.81
C SER A 403 -7.55 4.22 -6.31
N PHE A 404 -7.13 3.50 -7.34
CA PHE A 404 -7.88 2.40 -7.94
C PHE A 404 -7.41 1.04 -7.43
N HIS A 405 -8.36 0.15 -7.13
CA HIS A 405 -8.09 -1.24 -6.78
C HIS A 405 -8.96 -2.18 -7.62
N THR A 406 -8.43 -3.36 -7.93
CA THR A 406 -9.12 -4.37 -8.74
C THR A 406 -10.28 -4.99 -7.94
N ILE A 407 -11.48 -4.91 -8.51
CA ILE A 407 -12.70 -5.53 -7.95
C ILE A 407 -13.14 -6.78 -8.73
N ALA A 408 -12.62 -7.00 -9.93
CA ALA A 408 -12.85 -8.21 -10.71
C ALA A 408 -11.75 -8.45 -11.74
N ASN A 409 -11.35 -9.72 -11.90
CA ASN A 409 -10.55 -10.20 -13.01
C ASN A 409 -11.47 -10.87 -14.04
N LEU A 410 -11.30 -10.53 -15.32
CA LEU A 410 -12.18 -10.93 -16.41
C LEU A 410 -11.38 -11.54 -17.56
N ALA A 411 -12.01 -12.49 -18.24
CA ALA A 411 -11.46 -13.07 -19.47
C ALA A 411 -11.44 -12.03 -20.61
N ALA A 412 -10.49 -12.18 -21.54
CA ALA A 412 -10.25 -11.32 -22.71
C ALA A 412 -11.49 -10.89 -23.51
N GLY A 413 -12.50 -11.75 -23.67
CA GLY A 413 -13.70 -11.46 -24.47
C GLY A 413 -14.82 -10.73 -23.70
N THR A 414 -14.63 -10.44 -22.42
CA THR A 414 -15.65 -9.81 -21.59
C THR A 414 -15.74 -8.32 -21.91
N ASN A 415 -16.94 -7.80 -22.16
CA ASN A 415 -17.18 -6.38 -22.47
C ASN A 415 -18.25 -5.75 -21.56
N ARG A 416 -18.66 -6.47 -20.51
CA ARG A 416 -19.68 -6.06 -19.56
C ARG A 416 -19.44 -6.69 -18.20
N TYR A 417 -19.63 -5.90 -17.14
CA TYR A 417 -19.60 -6.37 -15.76
C TYR A 417 -20.68 -5.69 -14.93
N THR A 418 -21.27 -6.42 -13.98
CA THR A 418 -22.27 -5.86 -13.05
C THR A 418 -21.71 -5.89 -11.65
N VAL A 419 -21.49 -4.71 -11.07
CA VAL A 419 -21.14 -4.55 -9.66
C VAL A 419 -22.42 -4.64 -8.85
N LEU A 420 -22.54 -5.65 -8.00
CA LEU A 420 -23.67 -5.82 -7.10
C LEU A 420 -23.38 -5.08 -5.78
N ASN A 421 -24.38 -4.37 -5.26
CA ASN A 421 -24.28 -3.62 -4.00
C ASN A 421 -23.04 -2.68 -3.93
N PRO A 422 -22.86 -1.77 -4.91
CA PRO A 422 -21.73 -0.85 -4.89
C PRO A 422 -21.81 0.08 -3.68
N ALA A 423 -20.65 0.57 -3.24
CA ALA A 423 -20.52 1.46 -2.08
C ALA A 423 -21.50 2.64 -2.14
N GLN A 424 -21.96 3.09 -0.97
CA GLN A 424 -22.87 4.22 -0.90
C GLN A 424 -22.17 5.50 -1.35
N GLY A 425 -22.88 6.36 -2.07
CA GLY A 425 -22.32 7.59 -2.62
C GLY A 425 -21.75 7.40 -4.02
N LEU A 426 -20.69 8.15 -4.33
CA LEU A 426 -20.07 8.16 -5.65
C LEU A 426 -18.96 7.10 -5.69
N THR A 427 -18.92 6.31 -6.75
CA THR A 427 -17.83 5.35 -7.02
C THR A 427 -17.31 5.55 -8.43
N TYR A 428 -15.99 5.60 -8.57
CA TYR A 428 -15.31 5.73 -9.84
C TYR A 428 -14.90 4.36 -10.36
N TYR A 429 -15.02 4.14 -11.67
CA TYR A 429 -14.65 2.88 -12.32
C TYR A 429 -13.77 3.12 -13.54
N ARG A 430 -12.86 2.19 -13.79
CA ARG A 430 -12.11 2.07 -15.05
C ARG A 430 -11.87 0.60 -15.39
N ILE A 431 -11.53 0.34 -16.64
CA ILE A 431 -11.09 -0.98 -17.12
C ILE A 431 -9.61 -0.90 -17.41
N LYS A 432 -8.86 -1.88 -16.90
CA LYS A 432 -7.48 -2.13 -17.31
C LYS A 432 -7.47 -3.39 -18.16
N ALA A 433 -6.86 -3.34 -19.33
CA ALA A 433 -6.71 -4.49 -20.20
C ALA A 433 -5.23 -4.78 -20.43
N THR A 434 -4.89 -6.06 -20.46
CA THR A 434 -3.56 -6.57 -20.77
C THR A 434 -3.66 -7.39 -22.05
N SER A 435 -2.88 -7.03 -23.07
CA SER A 435 -2.78 -7.81 -24.31
C SER A 435 -1.96 -9.09 -24.12
N VAL A 436 -2.05 -10.03 -25.07
CA VAL A 436 -1.22 -11.26 -25.11
C VAL A 436 0.28 -10.98 -25.23
N ILE A 437 0.65 -9.73 -25.47
CA ILE A 437 2.04 -9.26 -25.48
C ILE A 437 2.39 -8.45 -24.22
N SER A 438 1.62 -8.61 -23.15
CA SER A 438 1.80 -7.97 -21.83
C SER A 438 1.72 -6.44 -21.80
N GLN A 439 1.31 -5.79 -22.89
CA GLN A 439 1.00 -4.37 -22.87
C GLN A 439 -0.29 -4.14 -22.08
N THR A 440 -0.25 -3.23 -21.11
CA THR A 440 -1.43 -2.79 -20.36
C THR A 440 -1.91 -1.41 -20.82
N ALA A 441 -3.23 -1.22 -20.90
CA ALA A 441 -3.85 0.09 -21.11
C ALA A 441 -5.09 0.24 -20.20
N VAL A 442 -5.45 1.49 -19.89
CA VAL A 442 -6.64 1.80 -19.06
C VAL A 442 -7.66 2.63 -19.83
N SER A 443 -8.94 2.46 -19.50
CA SER A 443 -10.04 3.25 -20.06
C SER A 443 -10.12 4.65 -19.47
N ASN A 444 -11.02 5.46 -20.04
CA ASN A 444 -11.57 6.61 -19.32
C ASN A 444 -12.19 6.18 -17.98
N VAL A 445 -12.18 7.09 -17.01
CA VAL A 445 -12.85 6.90 -15.73
C VAL A 445 -14.30 7.34 -15.85
N ILE A 446 -15.23 6.56 -15.30
CA ILE A 446 -16.63 6.97 -15.12
C ILE A 446 -16.97 7.03 -13.64
N ALA A 447 -17.88 7.92 -13.24
CA ALA A 447 -18.38 8.00 -11.88
C ALA A 447 -19.86 7.62 -11.85
N LEU A 448 -20.22 6.63 -11.03
CA LEU A 448 -21.60 6.20 -10.82
C LEU A 448 -21.99 6.41 -9.37
N LYS A 449 -23.19 6.95 -9.17
CA LYS A 449 -23.74 7.21 -7.85
C LYS A 449 -24.75 6.12 -7.52
N ASN A 450 -24.56 5.46 -6.38
CA ASN A 450 -25.58 4.60 -5.82
C ASN A 450 -26.53 5.43 -4.95
N ALA A 451 -27.84 5.17 -5.03
CA ALA A 451 -28.82 5.89 -4.24
C ALA A 451 -28.67 5.52 -2.76
N VAL A 452 -28.67 6.52 -1.88
CA VAL A 452 -28.87 6.30 -0.44
C VAL A 452 -30.27 5.70 -0.30
N LYS A 453 -30.42 4.60 0.45
CA LYS A 453 -31.75 4.05 0.74
C LYS A 453 -32.56 5.10 1.52
N GLU A 454 -33.45 5.83 0.85
CA GLU A 454 -34.35 6.81 1.49
C GLU A 454 -35.52 6.19 2.28
N ASN A 455 -35.51 4.88 2.58
CA ASN A 455 -36.68 4.18 3.15
C ASN A 455 -36.51 3.75 4.62
N PHE A 456 -35.83 4.54 5.46
CA PHE A 456 -35.84 4.28 6.92
C PHE A 456 -37.15 4.76 7.59
N VAL A 457 -37.87 5.69 6.95
CA VAL A 457 -39.22 6.14 7.36
C VAL A 457 -40.25 5.52 6.42
N SER A 458 -41.10 4.66 6.98
CA SER A 458 -42.16 3.98 6.21
C SER A 458 -43.47 4.78 6.14
N GLN A 459 -43.73 5.64 7.13
CA GLN A 459 -44.94 6.47 7.18
C GLN A 459 -44.81 7.61 8.19
N VAL A 460 -45.34 8.79 7.85
CA VAL A 460 -45.56 9.92 8.78
C VAL A 460 -46.97 10.47 8.55
N SER A 461 -47.73 10.70 9.62
CA SER A 461 -49.02 11.40 9.52
C SER A 461 -48.79 12.89 9.32
N THR A 462 -49.20 13.45 8.18
CA THR A 462 -49.00 14.87 7.83
C THR A 462 -50.18 15.77 8.17
N LEU A 463 -51.36 15.21 8.47
CA LEU A 463 -52.52 15.93 8.99
C LEU A 463 -52.89 15.35 10.37
N VAL A 464 -52.85 16.17 11.41
CA VAL A 464 -52.93 15.70 12.81
C VAL A 464 -53.83 16.59 13.67
N HIS A 465 -54.36 16.04 14.77
CA HIS A 465 -55.06 16.81 15.81
C HIS A 465 -54.19 16.85 17.07
N ASN A 466 -54.07 15.71 17.75
CA ASN A 466 -53.33 15.64 19.02
C ASN A 466 -51.98 14.93 18.93
N GLU A 467 -51.70 14.17 17.86
CA GLU A 467 -50.50 13.34 17.77
C GLU A 467 -50.00 13.16 16.34
N ILE A 468 -48.68 13.13 16.16
CA ILE A 468 -48.03 12.66 14.92
C ILE A 468 -47.68 11.19 15.09
N ASN A 469 -48.18 10.35 14.18
CA ASN A 469 -47.82 8.94 14.07
C ASN A 469 -46.67 8.78 13.08
N ILE A 470 -45.60 8.12 13.51
CA ILE A 470 -44.40 7.86 12.71
C ILE A 470 -44.15 6.36 12.74
N ARG A 471 -43.93 5.75 11.57
CA ARG A 471 -43.50 4.36 11.46
C ARG A 471 -42.13 4.30 10.79
N THR A 472 -41.14 3.77 11.50
CA THR A 472 -39.75 3.65 11.02
C THR A 472 -39.27 2.21 11.11
N LEU A 473 -38.27 1.86 10.30
CA LEU A 473 -37.61 0.54 10.35
C LEU A 473 -36.53 0.49 11.43
N ASP A 474 -35.88 1.62 11.73
CA ASP A 474 -34.76 1.74 12.65
C ASP A 474 -34.98 2.81 13.72
N ALA A 475 -34.17 2.79 14.77
CA ALA A 475 -34.21 3.81 15.82
C ALA A 475 -33.74 5.17 15.25
N TYR A 476 -34.40 6.25 15.65
CA TYR A 476 -34.17 7.57 15.06
C TYR A 476 -34.17 8.68 16.11
N GLN A 477 -33.56 9.81 15.73
CA GLN A 477 -33.72 11.09 16.41
C GLN A 477 -34.72 11.94 15.64
N TYR A 478 -35.44 12.84 16.31
CA TYR A 478 -36.29 13.80 15.63
C TYR A 478 -36.16 15.20 16.20
N ARG A 479 -36.51 16.19 15.39
CA ARG A 479 -36.69 17.59 15.74
C ARG A 479 -37.99 18.09 15.13
N LEU A 480 -38.82 18.73 15.94
CA LEU A 480 -40.06 19.37 15.52
C LEU A 480 -39.87 20.89 15.57
N PHE A 481 -40.25 21.58 14.52
CA PHE A 481 -40.13 23.03 14.36
C PHE A 481 -41.51 23.67 14.18
N ASP A 482 -41.68 24.90 14.66
CA ASP A 482 -42.79 25.76 14.23
C ASP A 482 -42.55 26.34 12.82
N ALA A 483 -43.57 26.98 12.26
CA ALA A 483 -43.52 27.60 10.92
C ALA A 483 -42.42 28.67 10.76
N ASN A 484 -41.89 29.21 11.86
CA ASN A 484 -40.81 30.20 11.84
C ASN A 484 -39.42 29.57 12.02
N GLY A 485 -39.34 28.23 12.04
CA GLY A 485 -38.08 27.49 12.16
C GLY A 485 -37.56 27.36 13.59
N ARG A 486 -38.35 27.71 14.62
CA ARG A 486 -37.94 27.51 16.01
C ARG A 486 -38.19 26.06 16.43
N VAL A 487 -37.19 25.41 17.01
CA VAL A 487 -37.28 24.04 17.54
C VAL A 487 -38.22 24.02 18.75
N LEU A 488 -39.30 23.25 18.67
CA LEU A 488 -40.28 23.05 19.72
C LEU A 488 -39.97 21.81 20.57
N GLN A 489 -39.53 20.74 19.91
CA GLN A 489 -39.31 19.45 20.55
C GLN A 489 -38.20 18.68 19.84
N THR A 490 -37.42 17.91 20.61
CA THR A 490 -36.48 16.93 20.07
C THR A 490 -36.59 15.63 20.85
N GLY A 491 -36.17 14.51 20.27
CA GLY A 491 -36.16 13.26 21.01
C GLY A 491 -35.52 12.10 20.25
N ARG A 492 -35.31 11.00 20.98
CA ARG A 492 -34.91 9.69 20.43
C ARG A 492 -36.07 8.73 20.54
N ARG A 493 -36.25 7.88 19.53
CA ARG A 493 -37.29 6.85 19.46
C ARG A 493 -36.72 5.56 18.89
N ASN A 494 -37.25 4.43 19.35
CA ASN A 494 -36.93 3.12 18.81
C ASN A 494 -37.69 2.91 17.48
N SER A 495 -37.30 1.87 16.74
CA SER A 495 -37.98 1.45 15.52
C SER A 495 -39.44 1.06 15.77
N GLY A 496 -40.22 0.97 14.69
CA GLY A 496 -41.65 0.65 14.72
C GLY A 496 -42.55 1.89 14.75
N GLN A 497 -43.79 1.71 15.20
CA GLN A 497 -44.79 2.77 15.29
C GLN A 497 -44.61 3.56 16.58
N GLN A 498 -44.48 4.88 16.45
CA GLN A 498 -44.20 5.81 17.53
C GLN A 498 -45.08 7.04 17.40
N GLN A 499 -45.32 7.71 18.53
CA GLN A 499 -46.15 8.91 18.58
C GLN A 499 -45.39 10.11 19.15
N ILE A 500 -45.66 11.28 18.58
CA ILE A 500 -45.24 12.58 19.12
C ILE A 500 -46.50 13.33 19.54
N ASN A 501 -46.60 13.67 20.83
CA ASN A 501 -47.72 14.42 21.37
C ASN A 501 -47.67 15.88 20.88
N MET A 502 -48.78 16.33 20.29
CA MET A 502 -49.00 17.68 19.76
C MET A 502 -50.05 18.47 20.55
N GLN A 503 -50.63 17.92 21.60
CA GLN A 503 -51.74 18.51 22.36
C GLN A 503 -51.41 19.92 22.91
N ALA A 504 -50.17 20.14 23.33
CA ALA A 504 -49.71 21.41 23.90
C ALA A 504 -49.44 22.52 22.86
N TYR A 505 -49.48 22.21 21.55
CA TYR A 505 -49.17 23.17 20.49
C TYR A 505 -50.45 23.64 19.76
N PRO A 506 -50.56 24.90 19.32
CA PRO A 506 -51.75 25.41 18.63
C PRO A 506 -51.93 24.79 17.22
N SER A 507 -53.13 24.90 16.64
CA SER A 507 -53.35 24.53 15.24
C SER A 507 -52.48 25.38 14.31
N GLY A 508 -51.89 24.77 13.29
CA GLY A 508 -50.88 25.46 12.46
C GLY A 508 -49.94 24.50 11.72
N LEU A 509 -48.91 25.10 11.08
CA LEU A 509 -47.90 24.39 10.31
C LEU A 509 -46.66 24.07 11.15
N TYR A 510 -46.19 22.85 11.04
CA TYR A 510 -44.97 22.35 11.69
C TYR A 510 -44.10 21.61 10.69
N ILE A 511 -42.79 21.57 10.96
CA ILE A 511 -41.84 20.75 10.20
C ILE A 511 -41.28 19.70 11.14
N LEU A 512 -41.33 18.44 10.73
CA LEU A 512 -40.71 17.33 11.44
C LEU A 512 -39.48 16.87 10.67
N GLN A 513 -38.30 16.93 11.31
CA GLN A 513 -37.09 16.30 10.81
C GLN A 513 -36.80 15.02 11.59
N ILE A 514 -36.57 13.92 10.87
CA ILE A 514 -36.19 12.63 11.40
C ILE A 514 -34.75 12.36 10.95
N HIS A 515 -33.85 12.22 11.92
CA HIS A 515 -32.42 12.00 11.73
C HIS A 515 -32.07 10.55 12.02
N HIS A 516 -31.47 9.89 11.04
CA HIS A 516 -30.92 8.56 11.09
C HIS A 516 -29.42 8.61 10.70
N PRO A 517 -28.56 7.68 11.15
CA PRO A 517 -27.17 7.62 10.69
C PRO A 517 -27.04 7.55 9.16
N GLU A 518 -28.05 7.03 8.47
CA GLU A 518 -28.07 6.90 7.00
C GLU A 518 -28.71 8.11 6.27
N GLY A 519 -29.28 9.11 6.98
CA GLY A 519 -29.86 10.29 6.34
C GLY A 519 -30.85 11.09 7.19
N ILE A 520 -31.36 12.20 6.62
CA ILE A 520 -32.37 13.06 7.26
C ILE A 520 -33.63 13.07 6.38
N HIS A 521 -34.77 12.74 6.97
CA HIS A 521 -36.09 12.81 6.33
C HIS A 521 -36.88 13.99 6.91
N THR A 522 -37.47 14.83 6.06
CA THR A 522 -38.19 16.04 6.50
C THR A 522 -39.63 16.00 6.00
N GLU A 523 -40.57 16.19 6.92
CA GLU A 523 -42.00 16.16 6.63
C GLU A 523 -42.72 17.41 7.10
N ARG A 524 -43.74 17.79 6.33
CA ARG A 524 -44.59 18.93 6.62
C ARG A 524 -45.86 18.48 7.32
N ILE A 525 -46.10 18.97 8.53
CA ILE A 525 -47.21 18.57 9.38
C ILE A 525 -48.19 19.73 9.55
N VAL A 526 -49.47 19.49 9.29
CA VAL A 526 -50.57 20.42 9.50
C VAL A 526 -51.38 19.94 10.70
N LYS A 527 -51.46 20.75 11.76
CA LYS A 527 -52.34 20.51 12.89
C LYS A 527 -53.65 21.26 12.73
N GLN A 528 -54.78 20.57 12.84
CA GLN A 528 -56.13 21.14 12.84
C GLN A 528 -56.67 21.26 14.26
#